data_AF-A0A317NIB2-F1
#
_entry.id   AF-A0A317NIB2-F1
#
_cell.length_a   1.000
_cell.length_b   1.000
_cell.length_c   1.000
_cell.angle_alpha   90.00
_cell.angle_beta   90.00
_cell.angle_gamma   90.00
#
_symmetry.space_group_name_H-M   'P 1'
#
loop_
_entity.id
_entity.type
_entity.pdbx_description
1 polymer ?
#
loop_
_entity_poly.entity_id
_entity_poly.type
_entity_poly.pdbx_seq_one_letter_code
_entity_poly.pdbx_strand_id
1 'polypeptide(L)'
;MSDDDYPIYFDAPSIGEDYQVLPDGRVPLWVMLTVGDDAYCVTPWHSATAPLVLSAAVMGRDCDIPAGEVIGREFTAAGGQDEPLHDFRLVHDPRL
;
A
#
# COMPACT_ATOMS: atom_id res chain seq x y z
N MET A 1 8.80 -34.44 1.72
CA MET A 1 8.01 -33.19 1.67
C MET A 1 9.05 -32.11 1.55
N SER A 2 9.23 -31.61 0.34
CA SER A 2 10.24 -30.59 0.05
C SER A 2 9.74 -29.29 0.64
N ASP A 3 10.54 -28.69 1.52
CA ASP A 3 10.46 -27.28 1.84
C ASP A 3 10.71 -26.51 0.54
N ASP A 4 9.65 -26.24 -0.21
CA ASP A 4 9.69 -25.25 -1.29
C ASP A 4 9.89 -23.89 -0.60
N ASP A 5 11.17 -23.58 -0.40
CA ASP A 5 11.70 -22.23 -0.23
C ASP A 5 10.94 -21.35 -1.21
N TYR A 6 10.06 -20.48 -0.70
CA TYR A 6 9.58 -19.35 -1.46
C TYR A 6 10.76 -18.37 -1.48
N PRO A 7 11.54 -18.27 -2.58
CA PRO A 7 12.61 -17.28 -2.63
C PRO A 7 11.96 -15.90 -2.44
N ILE A 8 12.25 -15.27 -1.30
CA ILE A 8 11.98 -13.85 -1.11
C ILE A 8 12.93 -13.14 -2.08
N TYR A 9 12.44 -12.82 -3.27
CA TYR A 9 13.19 -12.09 -4.29
C TYR A 9 13.43 -10.65 -3.83
N PHE A 10 14.56 -10.41 -3.16
CA PHE A 10 15.04 -9.06 -2.84
C PHE A 10 15.41 -8.23 -4.09
N ASP A 11 15.54 -8.88 -5.26
CA ASP A 11 15.84 -8.28 -6.57
C ASP A 11 14.60 -8.02 -7.46
N ALA A 12 13.39 -8.33 -6.98
CA ALA A 12 12.20 -7.67 -7.53
C ALA A 12 12.33 -6.16 -7.25
N PRO A 13 11.82 -5.23 -8.09
CA PRO A 13 11.82 -3.82 -7.74
C PRO A 13 11.32 -3.70 -6.30
N SER A 14 12.19 -3.16 -5.43
CA SER A 14 11.96 -3.14 -4.00
C SER A 14 10.61 -2.48 -3.81
N ILE A 15 9.63 -3.22 -3.29
CA ILE A 15 8.26 -2.75 -3.15
C ILE A 15 8.33 -1.34 -2.52
N GLY A 16 8.14 -0.29 -3.33
CA GLY A 16 8.37 1.07 -2.85
C GLY A 16 9.27 2.07 -3.57
N GLU A 17 10.16 1.66 -4.48
CA GLU A 17 11.15 2.60 -5.07
C GLU A 17 10.80 3.04 -6.50
N ASP A 18 9.86 2.37 -7.17
CA ASP A 18 9.51 2.60 -8.58
C ASP A 18 8.05 3.03 -8.79
N TYR A 19 7.28 3.23 -7.71
CA TYR A 19 5.92 3.73 -7.81
C TYR A 19 5.91 5.09 -8.51
N GLN A 20 5.09 5.20 -9.55
CA GLN A 20 4.80 6.46 -10.23
C GLN A 20 3.32 6.74 -10.16
N VAL A 21 2.94 8.01 -10.15
CA VAL A 21 1.53 8.41 -10.29
C VAL A 21 0.98 7.78 -11.57
N LEU A 22 -0.16 7.10 -11.45
CA LEU A 22 -0.78 6.38 -12.55
C LEU A 22 -1.33 7.36 -13.61
N PRO A 23 -1.53 6.93 -14.87
CA PRO A 23 -2.06 7.80 -15.93
C PRO A 23 -3.44 8.40 -15.65
N ASP A 24 -4.22 7.79 -14.74
CA ASP A 24 -5.52 8.28 -14.29
C ASP A 24 -5.42 9.29 -13.13
N GLY A 25 -4.20 9.67 -12.74
CA GLY A 25 -3.90 10.60 -11.66
C GLY A 25 -3.94 9.97 -10.27
N ARG A 26 -4.14 8.65 -10.15
CA ARG A 26 -4.15 7.98 -8.84
C ARG A 26 -2.74 7.66 -8.37
N VAL A 27 -2.58 7.69 -7.05
CA VAL A 27 -1.31 7.42 -6.36
C VAL A 27 -1.31 5.94 -5.96
N PRO A 28 -0.41 5.11 -6.51
CA PRO A 28 -0.25 3.76 -6.03
C PRO A 28 0.50 3.78 -4.70
N LEU A 29 0.15 2.86 -3.80
CA LEU A 29 0.84 2.71 -2.53
C LEU A 29 0.75 1.28 -2.01
N TRP A 30 1.73 0.88 -1.22
CA TRP A 30 1.76 -0.42 -0.56
C TRP A 30 1.84 -0.24 0.95
N VAL A 31 1.03 -1.00 1.70
CA VAL A 31 1.11 -1.00 3.17
C VAL A 31 2.18 -2.00 3.61
N MET A 32 3.35 -1.49 3.96
CA MET A 32 4.47 -2.31 4.39
C MET A 32 4.21 -2.98 5.74
N LEU A 33 3.69 -2.22 6.71
CA LEU A 33 3.37 -2.71 8.05
C LEU A 33 2.29 -1.84 8.72
N THR A 34 1.72 -2.35 9.81
CA THR A 34 0.78 -1.61 10.67
C THR A 34 1.22 -1.65 12.13
N VAL A 35 1.09 -0.53 12.85
CA VAL A 35 1.31 -0.44 14.30
C VAL A 35 0.10 0.24 14.94
N GLY A 36 -0.69 -0.49 15.71
CA GLY A 36 -1.97 0.04 16.18
C GLY A 36 -2.90 0.37 15.00
N ASP A 37 -3.39 1.62 14.95
CA ASP A 37 -4.26 2.11 13.87
C ASP A 37 -3.49 2.75 12.70
N ASP A 38 -2.16 2.77 12.78
CA ASP A 38 -1.29 3.41 11.78
C ASP A 38 -0.82 2.39 10.75
N ALA A 39 -1.03 2.72 9.47
CA ALA A 39 -0.52 2.02 8.31
C ALA A 39 0.70 2.77 7.76
N TYR A 40 1.83 2.07 7.64
CA TYR A 40 3.08 2.62 7.12
C TYR A 40 3.16 2.28 5.64
N CYS A 41 2.95 3.30 4.83
CA CYS A 41 2.71 3.19 3.41
C CYS A 41 3.89 3.69 2.59
N VAL A 42 4.25 2.91 1.59
CA VAL A 42 5.25 3.27 0.60
C VAL A 42 4.52 3.80 -0.63
N THR A 43 4.99 4.92 -1.18
CA THR A 43 4.32 5.71 -2.22
C THR A 43 5.37 6.23 -3.22
N PRO A 44 5.00 6.87 -4.34
CA PRO A 44 5.98 7.49 -5.25
C PRO A 44 6.95 8.48 -4.60
N TRP A 45 6.60 9.03 -3.43
CA TRP A 45 7.37 10.07 -2.74
C TRP A 45 7.96 9.62 -1.40
N HIS A 46 7.60 8.42 -0.93
CA HIS A 46 7.94 7.93 0.41
C HIS A 46 8.40 6.48 0.31
N SER A 47 9.63 6.19 0.72
CA SER A 47 10.22 4.85 0.65
C SER A 47 10.03 4.07 1.96
N ALA A 48 10.45 2.80 2.00
CA ALA A 48 10.35 1.95 3.18
C ALA A 48 11.11 2.50 4.42
N THR A 49 12.15 3.31 4.22
CA THR A 49 12.93 3.91 5.32
C THR A 49 12.35 5.24 5.81
N ALA A 50 11.46 5.86 5.04
CA ALA A 50 10.74 7.07 5.38
C ALA A 50 9.29 7.00 4.86
N PRO A 51 8.47 6.08 5.41
CA PRO A 51 7.12 5.82 4.90
C PRO A 51 6.13 6.93 5.26
N LEU A 52 5.09 7.06 4.45
CA LEU A 52 3.93 7.88 4.78
C LEU A 52 3.05 7.12 5.77
N VAL A 53 2.67 7.77 6.88
CA VAL A 53 1.77 7.17 7.86
C VAL A 53 0.33 7.56 7.56
N LEU A 54 -0.53 6.57 7.34
CA LEU A 54 -1.95 6.72 7.05
C LEU A 54 -2.80 5.96 8.08
N SER A 55 -4.10 6.25 8.15
CA SER A 55 -5.01 5.52 9.04
C SER A 55 -5.45 4.20 8.40
N ALA A 56 -5.11 3.08 9.03
CA ALA A 56 -5.54 1.74 8.62
C ALA A 56 -7.08 1.62 8.64
N ALA A 57 -7.74 2.26 9.61
CA ALA A 57 -9.20 2.29 9.73
C ALA A 57 -9.88 3.00 8.55
N VAL A 58 -9.33 4.12 8.09
CA VAL A 58 -9.86 4.86 6.92
C VAL A 58 -9.70 4.02 5.65
N MET A 59 -8.51 3.45 5.44
CA MET A 59 -8.23 2.61 4.27
C MET A 59 -9.15 1.39 4.23
N GLY A 60 -9.30 0.70 5.37
CA GLY A 60 -10.18 -0.46 5.49
C GLY A 60 -11.64 -0.09 5.21
N ARG A 61 -12.13 1.02 5.75
CA ARG A 61 -13.49 1.51 5.50
C ARG A 61 -13.74 1.82 4.02
N ASP A 62 -12.83 2.53 3.37
CA ASP A 62 -12.99 2.91 1.96
C ASP A 62 -13.01 1.67 1.03
N CYS A 63 -12.34 0.59 1.44
CA CYS A 63 -12.31 -0.69 0.73
C CYS A 63 -13.27 -1.75 1.28
N ASP A 64 -14.10 -1.44 2.28
CA ASP A 64 -14.98 -2.40 2.96
C ASP A 64 -14.23 -3.70 3.39
N ILE A 65 -13.08 -3.53 4.05
CA ILE A 65 -12.29 -4.59 4.68
C ILE A 65 -11.91 -4.22 6.12
N PRO A 66 -11.63 -5.18 7.01
CA PRO A 66 -11.13 -4.88 8.35
C PRO A 66 -9.80 -4.13 8.31
N ALA A 67 -9.60 -3.19 9.24
CA ALA A 67 -8.37 -2.40 9.34
C ALA A 67 -7.11 -3.28 9.49
N GLY A 68 -7.20 -4.41 10.19
CA GLY A 68 -6.09 -5.35 10.33
C GLY A 68 -5.71 -6.10 9.04
N GLU A 69 -6.52 -6.03 7.99
CA GLU A 69 -6.30 -6.72 6.72
C GLU A 69 -5.67 -5.82 5.64
N VAL A 70 -5.38 -4.55 5.97
CA VAL A 70 -4.73 -3.61 5.04
C VAL A 70 -3.24 -3.89 4.87
N ILE A 71 -2.59 -4.53 5.85
CA ILE A 71 -1.16 -4.86 5.81
C ILE A 71 -0.82 -5.77 4.63
N GLY A 72 0.28 -5.48 3.95
CA GLY A 72 0.76 -6.24 2.80
C GLY A 72 -0.04 -6.03 1.53
N ARG A 73 -1.08 -5.17 1.54
CA ARG A 73 -1.91 -4.89 0.37
C ARG A 73 -1.42 -3.67 -0.40
N GLU A 74 -1.70 -3.69 -1.69
CA GLU A 74 -1.53 -2.53 -2.57
C GLU A 74 -2.85 -1.80 -2.79
N PHE A 75 -2.78 -0.48 -2.77
CA PHE A 75 -3.90 0.42 -2.98
C PHE A 75 -3.57 1.45 -4.05
N THR A 76 -4.62 2.04 -4.60
CA THR A 76 -4.55 3.34 -5.27
C THR A 76 -5.36 4.36 -4.49
N ALA A 77 -4.89 5.60 -4.42
CA ALA A 77 -5.57 6.70 -3.74
C ALA A 77 -5.71 7.91 -4.66
N ALA A 78 -6.67 8.78 -4.36
CA ALA A 78 -6.68 10.16 -4.86
C ALA A 78 -5.85 11.05 -3.93
N GLY A 79 -5.54 12.27 -4.39
CA GLY A 79 -4.65 13.22 -3.71
C GLY A 79 -3.28 13.30 -4.38
N GLY A 80 -2.26 13.74 -3.64
CA GLY A 80 -0.94 14.05 -4.20
C GLY A 80 0.17 14.14 -3.17
N GLN A 81 1.36 14.58 -3.60
CA GLN A 81 2.50 14.76 -2.69
C GLN A 81 2.20 15.79 -1.60
N ASP A 82 1.52 16.87 -1.97
CA ASP A 82 1.20 18.01 -1.10
C ASP A 82 -0.28 18.01 -0.66
N GLU A 83 -1.03 16.94 -0.95
CA GLU A 83 -2.46 16.80 -0.65
C GLU A 83 -2.73 15.49 0.10
N PRO A 84 -3.60 15.47 1.13
CA PRO A 84 -3.91 14.24 1.84
C PRO A 84 -4.44 13.15 0.91
N LEU A 85 -3.90 11.94 1.04
CA LEU A 85 -4.41 10.78 0.30
C LEU A 85 -5.77 10.34 0.85
N HIS A 86 -6.69 10.00 -0.06
CA HIS A 86 -8.06 9.58 0.27
C HIS A 86 -8.68 8.72 -0.85
N ASP A 87 -9.93 8.26 -0.67
CA ASP A 87 -10.65 7.42 -1.66
C ASP A 87 -9.85 6.16 -2.00
N PHE A 88 -9.44 5.39 -0.98
CA PHE A 88 -8.57 4.23 -1.18
C PHE A 88 -9.28 3.10 -1.91
N ARG A 89 -8.58 2.45 -2.86
CA ARG A 89 -9.08 1.31 -3.63
C ARG A 89 -8.04 0.21 -3.69
N LEU A 90 -8.42 -1.03 -3.45
CA LEU A 90 -7.53 -2.19 -3.59
C LEU A 90 -7.15 -2.39 -5.06
N VAL A 91 -5.86 -2.62 -5.32
CA VAL A 91 -5.38 -3.02 -6.66
C VAL A 91 -5.84 -4.43 -6.99
N HIS A 92 -5.79 -5.34 -6.01
CA HIS A 92 -6.18 -6.73 -6.13
C HIS A 92 -7.42 -7.02 -5.26
N ASP A 93 -8.55 -6.47 -5.67
CA ASP A 93 -9.84 -6.75 -5.04
C ASP A 93 -10.46 -8.04 -5.60
N PRO A 94 -10.60 -9.13 -4.80
CA PRO A 94 -11.16 -10.38 -5.28
C PRO A 94 -12.67 -10.32 -5.56
N ARG A 95 -13.33 -9.19 -5.25
CA ARG A 95 -14.76 -8.97 -5.48
C ARG A 95 -15.06 -8.42 -6.89
N LEU A 96 -14.03 -8.01 -7.63
CA LEU A 96 -14.12 -7.41 -8.97
C LEU A 96 -13.68 -8.39 -10.06
#